data_AF-A0AAY5F5I3-F1
#
_entry.id   AF-A0AAY5F5I3-F1
#
_cell.length_a   1.000
_cell.length_b   1.000
_cell.length_c   1.000
_cell.angle_alpha   90.00
_cell.angle_beta   90.00
_cell.angle_gamma   90.00
#
_symmetry.space_group_name_H-M   'P 1'
#
loop_
_entity.id
_entity.type
_entity.pdbx_description
1 polymer ?
#
loop_
_entity_poly.entity_id
_entity_poly.type
_entity_poly.pdbx_seq_one_letter_code
_entity_poly.pdbx_strand_id
1 'polypeptide(L)'
;MTVEWFRQDLTETDQYVHLYEDHEDRNENQIRSYRGRTGLFKEELQKGNTSLKLSGVQPSDNGLYKCLIKSESWYDDITLRVTVNGENHHSFNISLLLLLHI
;
A
#
# COMPACT_ATOMS: atom_id res chain seq x y z
N MET A 1 0.80 13.27 10.16
CA MET A 1 1.55 12.10 9.67
C MET A 1 1.01 11.74 8.31
N THR A 2 1.88 11.41 7.38
CA THR A 2 1.54 11.00 6.01
C THR A 2 2.09 9.60 5.79
N VAL A 3 1.29 8.72 5.18
CA VAL A 3 1.69 7.38 4.73
C VAL A 3 1.45 7.28 3.24
N GLU A 4 2.52 7.04 2.49
CA GLU A 4 2.49 6.97 1.02
C GLU A 4 2.94 5.58 0.58
N TRP A 5 2.04 4.85 -0.08
CA TRP A 5 2.38 3.61 -0.76
C TRP A 5 2.46 3.87 -2.26
N PHE A 6 3.51 3.38 -2.93
CA PHE A 6 3.65 3.46 -4.38
C PHE A 6 4.37 2.24 -4.95
N ARG A 7 4.26 2.08 -6.27
CA ARG A 7 4.99 1.09 -7.06
C ARG A 7 6.28 1.72 -7.58
N GLN A 8 7.43 1.14 -7.23
CA GLN A 8 8.73 1.60 -7.73
C GLN A 8 9.07 1.07 -9.12
N ASP A 9 8.41 0.00 -9.53
CA ASP A 9 8.62 -0.70 -10.80
C ASP A 9 7.67 -0.24 -11.91
N LEU A 10 6.74 0.68 -11.62
CA LEU A 10 5.86 1.30 -12.60
C LEU A 10 6.32 2.72 -12.95
N THR A 11 6.16 3.09 -14.22
CA THR A 11 6.44 4.45 -14.72
C THR A 11 5.16 5.26 -14.93
N GLU A 12 4.06 4.87 -14.28
CA GLU A 12 2.76 5.52 -14.44
C GLU A 12 2.77 6.97 -13.89
N THR A 13 1.94 7.82 -14.49
CA THR A 13 1.80 9.23 -14.09
C THR A 13 1.01 9.41 -12.79
N ASP A 14 0.17 8.44 -12.45
CA ASP A 14 -0.51 8.35 -11.17
C ASP A 14 0.48 7.84 -10.11
N GLN A 15 0.62 8.56 -9.00
CA GLN A 15 1.80 8.39 -8.13
C GLN A 15 1.62 7.33 -7.04
N TYR A 16 0.38 7.08 -6.60
CA TYR A 16 0.14 6.34 -5.36
C TYR A 16 -0.66 5.05 -5.57
N VAL A 17 -0.23 4.00 -4.88
CA VAL A 17 -1.04 2.83 -4.56
C VAL A 17 -2.03 3.17 -3.44
N HIS A 18 -1.62 3.97 -2.46
CA HIS A 18 -2.51 4.49 -1.42
C HIS A 18 -1.85 5.72 -0.76
N LEU A 19 -2.63 6.76 -0.49
CA LEU A 19 -2.19 7.95 0.24
C LEU A 19 -3.11 8.19 1.43
N TYR A 20 -2.50 8.30 2.62
CA TYR A 20 -3.16 8.77 3.83
C TYR A 20 -2.43 10.01 4.34
N GLU A 21 -3.16 11.11 4.48
CA GLU A 21 -2.65 12.42 4.89
C GLU A 21 -3.74 13.20 5.63
N ASP A 22 -3.34 14.02 6.61
CA ASP A 22 -4.27 14.86 7.39
C ASP A 22 -5.44 14.08 8.02
N HIS A 23 -5.18 12.82 8.40
CA HIS A 23 -6.15 11.90 9.00
C HIS A 23 -7.19 11.30 8.03
N GLU A 24 -6.97 11.43 6.72
CA GLU A 24 -7.90 10.96 5.68
C GLU A 24 -7.19 10.26 4.52
N ASP A 25 -7.92 9.42 3.79
CA ASP A 25 -7.41 8.76 2.59
C ASP A 25 -7.54 9.74 1.39
N ARG A 26 -6.42 10.22 0.84
CA ARG A 26 -6.37 11.19 -0.28
C ARG A 26 -6.02 10.51 -1.62
N ASN A 27 -6.92 9.68 -2.10
CA ASN A 27 -6.68 8.78 -3.25
C ASN A 27 -7.10 9.35 -4.61
N GLU A 28 -7.19 10.67 -4.77
CA GLU A 28 -7.61 11.32 -6.03
C GLU A 28 -6.66 10.98 -7.19
N ASN A 29 -5.35 10.93 -6.90
CA ASN A 29 -4.28 10.62 -7.85
C ASN A 29 -3.79 9.16 -7.74
N GLN A 30 -4.64 8.27 -7.23
CA GLN A 30 -4.33 6.86 -7.09
C GLN A 30 -4.30 6.15 -8.45
N ILE A 31 -3.31 5.27 -8.62
CA ILE A 31 -3.19 4.36 -9.75
C ILE A 31 -4.52 3.63 -9.96
N ARG A 32 -5.05 3.70 -11.19
CA ARG A 32 -6.42 3.26 -11.51
C ARG A 32 -6.70 1.80 -11.11
N SER A 33 -5.74 0.90 -11.27
CA SER A 33 -5.90 -0.52 -10.95
C SER A 33 -6.03 -0.82 -9.45
N TYR A 34 -5.71 0.14 -8.57
CA TYR A 34 -5.79 0.01 -7.10
C TYR A 34 -7.04 0.66 -6.49
N ARG A 35 -7.80 1.43 -7.27
CA ARG A 35 -8.98 2.15 -6.78
C ARG A 35 -10.01 1.21 -6.18
N GLY A 36 -10.47 1.54 -4.96
CA GLY A 36 -11.43 0.74 -4.20
C GLY A 36 -10.88 -0.58 -3.66
N ARG A 37 -9.58 -0.86 -3.84
CA ARG A 37 -8.94 -2.11 -3.40
C ARG A 37 -7.99 -1.89 -2.22
N THR A 38 -7.60 -0.65 -1.92
CA THR A 38 -6.59 -0.36 -0.89
C THR A 38 -7.14 0.32 0.35
N GLY A 39 -6.45 0.13 1.48
CA GLY A 39 -6.74 0.80 2.75
C GLY A 39 -5.59 0.65 3.74
N LEU A 40 -5.68 1.37 4.86
CA LEU A 40 -4.81 1.20 6.03
C LEU A 40 -5.63 0.74 7.24
N PHE A 41 -4.95 0.20 8.25
CA PHE A 41 -5.53 -0.11 9.56
C PHE A 41 -5.49 1.16 10.43
N LYS A 42 -6.45 2.06 10.24
CA LYS A 42 -6.43 3.43 10.82
C LYS A 42 -6.28 3.43 12.35
N GLU A 43 -6.89 2.48 13.03
CA GLU A 43 -6.82 2.32 14.49
C GLU A 43 -5.44 1.86 14.97
N GLU A 44 -4.65 1.22 14.11
CA GLU A 44 -3.33 0.66 14.42
C GLU A 44 -2.18 1.59 13.99
N LEU A 45 -2.48 2.68 13.26
CA LEU A 45 -1.49 3.68 12.85
C LEU A 45 -0.75 4.29 14.04
N GLN A 46 -1.46 4.57 15.14
CA GLN A 46 -0.88 5.12 16.38
C GLN A 46 0.07 4.15 17.09
N LYS A 47 0.02 2.86 16.73
CA LYS A 47 0.92 1.81 17.24
C LYS A 47 2.05 1.49 16.25
N GLY A 48 2.18 2.28 15.17
CA GLY A 48 3.21 2.12 14.15
C GLY A 48 2.85 1.16 13.00
N ASN A 49 1.64 0.61 12.97
CA ASN A 49 1.24 -0.28 11.89
C ASN A 49 0.74 0.52 10.67
N THR A 50 1.61 0.75 9.69
CA THR A 50 1.23 1.38 8.42
C THR A 50 1.09 0.37 7.26
N SER A 51 0.74 -0.87 7.59
CA SER A 51 0.54 -1.95 6.60
C SER A 51 -0.54 -1.56 5.58
N LEU A 52 -0.24 -1.74 4.29
CA LEU A 52 -1.23 -1.64 3.22
C LEU A 52 -2.16 -2.85 3.24
N LYS A 53 -3.47 -2.64 3.28
CA LYS A 53 -4.47 -3.65 2.95
C LYS A 53 -4.76 -3.57 1.46
N LEU A 54 -4.59 -4.67 0.72
CA LEU A 54 -4.96 -4.79 -0.70
C LEU A 54 -5.99 -5.91 -0.86
N SER A 55 -7.13 -5.59 -1.48
CA SER A 55 -8.26 -6.51 -1.68
C SER A 55 -8.37 -6.96 -3.13
N GLY A 56 -8.88 -8.19 -3.33
CA GLY A 56 -9.02 -8.79 -4.66
C GLY A 56 -7.68 -8.84 -5.39
N VAL A 57 -6.66 -9.43 -4.75
CA VAL A 57 -5.29 -9.51 -5.28
C VAL A 57 -5.25 -10.25 -6.62
N GLN A 58 -4.46 -9.72 -7.55
CA GLN A 58 -4.33 -10.17 -8.93
C GLN A 58 -2.86 -10.41 -9.28
N PRO A 59 -2.54 -11.26 -10.27
CA PRO A 59 -1.15 -11.47 -10.70
C PRO A 59 -0.44 -10.18 -11.15
N SER A 60 -1.15 -9.14 -11.60
CA SER A 60 -0.59 -7.82 -11.94
C SER A 60 -0.15 -6.99 -10.73
N ASP A 61 -0.56 -7.36 -9.51
CA ASP A 61 -0.10 -6.72 -8.29
C ASP A 61 1.32 -7.19 -7.88
N ASN A 62 1.89 -8.18 -8.59
CA ASN A 62 3.32 -8.50 -8.51
C ASN A 62 4.18 -7.25 -8.74
N GLY A 63 5.15 -6.97 -7.87
CA GLY A 63 6.01 -5.81 -8.07
C GLY A 63 6.83 -5.37 -6.86
N LEU A 64 7.49 -4.22 -7.02
CA LEU A 64 8.22 -3.54 -5.94
C LEU A 64 7.36 -2.42 -5.37
N TYR A 65 7.06 -2.52 -4.08
CA TYR A 65 6.28 -1.54 -3.35
C TYR A 65 7.19 -0.80 -2.39
N LYS A 66 6.96 0.50 -2.27
CA LYS A 66 7.63 1.32 -1.26
C LYS A 66 6.57 2.02 -0.41
N CYS A 67 6.79 1.99 0.90
CA CYS A 67 6.08 2.79 1.88
C CYS A 67 6.99 3.91 2.35
N LEU A 68 6.53 5.15 2.25
CA LEU A 68 7.12 6.30 2.91
C LEU A 68 6.23 6.73 4.06
N ILE A 69 6.81 6.99 5.22
CA ILE A 69 6.12 7.55 6.37
C ILE A 69 6.78 8.88 6.70
N LYS A 70 5.97 9.94 6.82
CA LYS A 70 6.46 11.30 7.07
C LYS A 70 5.72 11.92 8.26
N SER A 71 6.47 12.61 9.11
CA SER A 71 5.95 13.57 10.08
C SER A 71 6.69 14.90 9.94
N GLU A 72 6.42 15.85 10.82
CA GLU A 72 7.11 17.15 10.85
C GLU A 72 8.62 17.02 11.05
N SER A 73 9.09 16.03 11.82
CA SER A 73 10.49 15.94 12.27
C SER A 73 11.17 14.60 11.99
N TRP A 74 10.43 13.61 11.49
CA TRP A 74 10.97 12.29 11.18
C TRP A 74 10.41 11.76 9.86
N TYR A 75 11.22 10.94 9.20
CA TYR A 75 10.83 10.20 8.01
C TYR A 75 11.36 8.77 8.15
N ASP A 76 10.65 7.82 7.57
CA ASP A 76 11.11 6.43 7.45
C ASP A 76 10.59 5.81 6.16
N ASP A 77 11.26 4.77 5.67
CA ASP A 77 10.84 4.04 4.49
C ASP A 77 11.18 2.56 4.48
N ILE A 78 10.33 1.80 3.79
CA ILE A 78 10.57 0.40 3.50
C ILE A 78 10.23 0.09 2.05
N THR A 79 11.09 -0.70 1.41
CA THR A 79 10.85 -1.25 0.08
C THR A 79 10.74 -2.76 0.20
N LEU A 80 9.73 -3.33 -0.45
CA LEU A 80 9.49 -4.76 -0.43
C LEU A 80 9.01 -5.27 -1.79
N ARG A 81 9.34 -6.53 -2.07
CA ARG A 81 8.88 -7.23 -3.27
C ARG A 81 7.65 -8.06 -2.93
N VAL A 82 6.57 -7.80 -3.65
CA VAL A 82 5.34 -8.59 -3.59
C VAL A 82 5.37 -9.63 -4.70
N THR A 83 5.18 -10.89 -4.33
CA THR A 83 5.02 -12.01 -5.27
C THR A 83 3.63 -12.63 -5.10
N VAL A 84 2.83 -12.55 -6.14
CA VAL A 84 1.49 -13.13 -6.29
C VAL A 84 1.60 -14.32 -7.25
N ASN A 85 1.55 -15.53 -6.71
CA ASN A 85 1.51 -16.76 -7.49
C ASN A 85 0.04 -17.06 -7.83
N GLY A 86 -0.30 -17.06 -9.12
CA GLY A 86 -1.66 -17.40 -9.55
C GLY A 86 -1.86 -18.91 -9.60
N GLU A 87 -2.54 -19.49 -8.62
CA GLU A 87 -3.14 -20.82 -8.76
C GLU A 87 -4.61 -20.63 -9.15
N ASN A 88 -4.99 -21.11 -10.34
CA ASN A 88 -6.34 -21.03 -10.89
C ASN A 88 -7.32 -21.90 -10.08
N HIS A 89 -7.67 -21.56 -8.85
CA HIS A 89 -8.83 -22.13 -8.17
C HIS A 89 -9.35 -21.15 -7.11
N HIS A 90 -10.48 -20.50 -7.43
CA HIS A 90 -11.34 -19.73 -6.53
C HIS A 90 -10.64 -18.65 -5.69
N SER A 91 -10.89 -17.40 -6.07
CA SER A 91 -10.64 -16.16 -5.33
C SER A 91 -10.54 -16.32 -3.80
N PHE A 92 -9.32 -16.48 -3.28
CA PHE A 92 -9.03 -16.26 -1.88
C PHE A 92 -8.80 -14.76 -1.68
N ASN A 93 -9.46 -14.18 -0.67
CA ASN A 93 -9.17 -12.83 -0.20
C ASN A 93 -7.81 -12.82 0.51
N ILE A 94 -6.72 -12.90 -0.26
CA ILE A 94 -5.37 -12.73 0.28
C ILE A 94 -5.21 -11.24 0.59
N SER A 95 -5.37 -10.87 1.87
CA SER A 95 -4.90 -9.56 2.33
C SER A 95 -3.40 -9.67 2.56
N LEU A 96 -2.59 -8.97 1.76
CA LEU A 96 -1.16 -8.87 2.03
C LEU A 96 -0.94 -7.89 3.18
N LEU A 97 -0.46 -8.36 4.33
CA LEU A 97 -0.02 -7.50 5.43
C LEU A 97 1.46 -7.20 5.24
N LEU A 98 1.78 -5.97 4.86
CA LEU A 98 3.16 -5.48 4.79
C LEU A 98 3.57 -5.04 6.19
N LEU A 99 3.93 -6.03 7.03
CA LEU A 99 4.24 -5.84 8.44
C LEU A 99 5.46 -4.95 8.63
N LEU A 100 5.24 -3.78 9.23
CA LEU A 100 6.28 -3.02 9.93
C LEU A 100 6.51 -3.64 11.31
N HIS A 101 7.73 -4.09 11.57
CA HIS A 101 8.24 -4.16 12.94
C HIS A 101 9.36 -3.13 13.00
N ILE A 102 9.12 -2.02 13.69
CA ILE A 102 10.16 -1.08 14.14
C ILE A 102 10.73 -1.61 15.44
#